data_AF-A0A0J9UID1-F1
#
_entry.id   AF-A0A0J9UID1-F1
#
_cell.length_a   1.000
_cell.length_b   1.000
_cell.length_c   1.000
_cell.angle_alpha   90.00
_cell.angle_beta   90.00
_cell.angle_gamma   90.00
#
_symmetry.space_group_name_H-M   'P 1'
#
loop_
_entity.id
_entity.type
_entity.pdbx_description
1 polymer ?
#
loop_
_entity_poly.entity_id
_entity_poly.type
_entity_poly.pdbx_seq_one_letter_code
_entity_poly.pdbx_strand_id
1 'polypeptide(L)'
;MRLTSENINQRVVAAKYAVRGELAVKSEEYRAKIAKGDTGDLPFKQVISANIGNPQQLDQKPITFFRQVASLLENPLLLQNEEALAKHFGYQTDC
;
A
#
# COMPACT_ATOMS: atom_id res chain seq x y z
N MET A 1 13.16 -15.43 -29.57
CA MET A 1 12.48 -16.48 -28.78
C MET A 1 11.44 -15.82 -27.88
N ARG A 2 10.16 -16.21 -27.96
CA ARG A 2 9.06 -15.61 -27.20
C ARG A 2 8.77 -16.47 -25.96
N LEU A 3 8.61 -15.85 -24.79
CA LEU A 3 8.25 -16.54 -23.56
C LEU A 3 6.78 -17.01 -23.61
N THR A 4 6.53 -18.25 -23.23
CA THR A 4 5.21 -18.90 -23.11
C THR A 4 5.14 -19.68 -21.80
N SER A 5 3.94 -19.96 -21.29
CA SER A 5 3.75 -20.78 -20.07
C SER A 5 4.42 -22.16 -20.16
N GLU A 6 4.57 -22.68 -21.37
CA GLU A 6 5.20 -23.98 -21.67
C GLU A 6 6.72 -23.93 -21.55
N ASN A 7 7.35 -22.76 -21.79
CA ASN A 7 8.80 -22.62 -21.84
C ASN A 7 9.42 -21.89 -20.62
N ILE A 8 8.60 -21.53 -19.64
CA ILE A 8 9.07 -21.02 -18.33
C ILE A 8 9.20 -22.16 -17.31
N ASN A 9 9.79 -21.84 -16.16
CA ASN A 9 9.93 -22.78 -15.05
C ASN A 9 8.56 -23.27 -14.57
N GLN A 10 8.30 -24.57 -14.74
CA GLN A 10 7.02 -25.19 -14.37
C GLN A 10 6.72 -25.14 -12.86
N ARG A 11 7.73 -24.91 -12.01
CA ARG A 11 7.51 -24.65 -10.57
C ARG A 11 6.81 -23.31 -10.33
N VAL A 12 7.04 -22.31 -11.17
CA VAL A 12 6.33 -21.03 -11.11
C VAL A 12 4.88 -21.20 -11.56
N VAL A 13 4.65 -21.99 -12.61
CA VAL A 13 3.30 -22.30 -13.12
C VAL A 13 2.48 -23.05 -12.07
N ALA A 14 3.10 -23.99 -11.34
CA ALA A 14 2.43 -24.78 -10.31
C ALA A 14 2.24 -24.03 -8.98
N ALA A 15 2.92 -22.90 -8.76
CA ALA A 15 2.87 -22.18 -7.50
C ALA A 15 1.49 -21.53 -7.28
N LYS A 16 0.89 -21.78 -6.12
CA LYS A 16 -0.39 -21.18 -5.71
C LYS A 16 -0.17 -20.16 -4.62
N TYR A 17 -0.58 -18.91 -4.86
CA TYR A 17 -0.54 -17.83 -3.87
C TYR A 17 -1.96 -17.36 -3.53
N ALA A 18 -2.57 -18.03 -2.54
CA ALA A 18 -3.98 -17.85 -2.20
C ALA A 18 -4.33 -16.44 -1.69
N VAL A 19 -3.36 -15.69 -1.16
CA VAL A 19 -3.55 -14.32 -0.65
C VAL A 19 -3.97 -13.35 -1.75
N ARG A 20 -3.64 -13.66 -3.02
CA ARG A 20 -4.13 -12.96 -4.22
C ARG A 20 -4.82 -13.90 -5.20
N GLY A 21 -5.53 -14.91 -4.67
CA GLY A 21 -6.30 -15.85 -5.48
C GLY A 21 -7.57 -15.25 -6.09
N GLU A 22 -8.46 -16.12 -6.55
CA GLU A 22 -9.71 -15.77 -7.24
C GLU A 22 -10.59 -14.78 -6.46
N LEU A 23 -10.68 -14.92 -5.13
CA LEU A 23 -11.46 -14.00 -4.29
C LEU A 23 -10.92 -12.57 -4.33
N ALA A 24 -9.59 -12.39 -4.36
CA ALA A 24 -8.98 -11.07 -4.48
C ALA A 24 -9.30 -10.44 -5.85
N VAL A 25 -9.20 -11.23 -6.93
CA VAL A 25 -9.55 -10.78 -8.29
C VAL A 25 -11.02 -10.36 -8.36
N LYS A 26 -11.93 -11.21 -7.89
CA LYS A 26 -13.37 -10.93 -7.87
C LYS A 26 -13.73 -9.71 -7.02
N SER A 27 -13.05 -9.53 -5.88
CA SER A 27 -13.23 -8.32 -5.05
C SER A 27 -12.82 -7.04 -5.78
N GLU A 28 -11.80 -7.09 -6.63
CA GLU A 28 -11.35 -5.94 -7.43
C GLU A 28 -12.32 -5.66 -8.59
N GLU A 29 -12.87 -6.71 -9.22
CA GLU A 29 -13.93 -6.57 -10.22
C GLU A 29 -15.17 -5.86 -9.64
N TYR A 30 -15.60 -6.25 -8.44
CA TYR A 30 -16.71 -5.59 -7.75
C TYR A 30 -16.39 -4.14 -7.39
N ARG A 31 -15.16 -3.85 -6.93
CA ARG A 31 -14.72 -2.49 -6.66
C ARG A 31 -14.78 -1.63 -7.93
N ALA A 32 -14.33 -2.16 -9.06
CA ALA A 32 -14.39 -1.46 -10.35
C ALA A 32 -15.83 -1.23 -10.84
N LYS A 33 -16.73 -2.21 -10.67
CA LYS A 33 -18.16 -2.06 -10.99
C LYS A 33 -18.82 -0.96 -10.15
N ILE A 34 -18.60 -0.99 -8.85
CA ILE A 34 -19.10 0.02 -7.91
C ILE A 34 -18.57 1.41 -8.28
N ALA A 35 -17.28 1.55 -8.59
CA ALA A 35 -16.68 2.81 -8.99
C ALA A 35 -17.26 3.39 -10.28
N LYS A 36 -17.74 2.54 -11.20
CA LYS A 36 -18.42 2.94 -12.44
C LYS A 36 -19.91 3.25 -12.26
N GLY A 37 -20.45 3.10 -11.05
CA GLY A 37 -21.87 3.29 -10.77
C GLY A 37 -22.76 2.11 -11.20
N ASP A 38 -22.16 0.99 -11.64
CA ASP A 38 -22.86 -0.22 -12.07
C ASP A 38 -23.16 -1.13 -10.86
N THR A 39 -24.00 -0.63 -9.96
CA THR A 39 -24.30 -1.28 -8.66
C THR A 39 -25.57 -2.12 -8.65
N GLY A 40 -26.28 -2.21 -9.77
CA GLY A 40 -27.67 -2.72 -9.83
C GLY A 40 -27.88 -4.10 -9.20
N ASP A 41 -26.91 -5.01 -9.36
CA ASP A 41 -27.02 -6.40 -8.91
C ASP A 41 -26.26 -6.69 -7.60
N LEU A 42 -25.59 -5.70 -7.01
CA LEU A 42 -24.75 -5.90 -5.82
C LEU A 42 -25.49 -5.51 -4.54
N PRO A 43 -25.58 -6.38 -3.52
CA PRO A 43 -26.24 -6.09 -2.26
C PRO A 43 -25.41 -5.18 -1.31
N PHE A 44 -24.33 -4.57 -1.81
CA PHE A 44 -23.39 -3.76 -1.03
C PHE A 44 -22.85 -2.59 -1.86
N LYS A 45 -22.44 -1.51 -1.17
CA LYS A 45 -21.95 -0.26 -1.78
C LYS A 45 -20.43 -0.12 -1.79
N GLN A 46 -19.71 -1.00 -1.10
CA GLN A 46 -18.26 -0.96 -1.00
C GLN A 46 -17.68 -2.34 -0.72
N VAL A 47 -16.40 -2.52 -1.08
CA VAL A 47 -15.63 -3.74 -0.85
C VAL A 47 -14.48 -3.43 0.11
N ILE A 48 -14.52 -4.03 1.31
CA ILE A 48 -13.49 -3.89 2.34
C ILE A 48 -12.53 -5.07 2.26
N SER A 49 -11.25 -4.80 2.06
CA SER A 49 -10.20 -5.84 2.00
C SER A 49 -9.74 -6.21 3.41
N ALA A 50 -10.26 -7.31 3.95
CA ALA A 50 -9.85 -7.88 5.23
C ALA A 50 -8.95 -9.13 5.10
N ASN A 51 -8.57 -9.47 3.87
CA ASN A 51 -7.80 -10.68 3.54
C ASN A 51 -6.28 -10.51 3.69
N ILE A 52 -5.79 -9.29 3.88
CA ILE A 52 -4.37 -8.96 4.05
C ILE A 52 -4.24 -8.11 5.30
N GLY A 53 -3.25 -8.43 6.15
CA GLY A 53 -2.86 -7.61 7.30
C GLY A 53 -2.19 -6.30 6.87
N ASN A 54 -2.92 -5.43 6.18
CA ASN A 54 -2.50 -4.09 5.80
C ASN A 54 -3.30 -3.05 6.58
N PRO A 55 -2.94 -2.79 7.86
CA PRO A 55 -3.71 -1.88 8.71
C PRO A 55 -3.74 -0.44 8.17
N GLN A 56 -2.73 -0.01 7.41
CA GLN A 56 -2.73 1.33 6.78
C GLN A 56 -3.81 1.49 5.71
N GLN A 57 -4.22 0.40 5.05
CA GLN A 57 -5.36 0.41 4.13
C GLN A 57 -6.70 0.58 4.85
N LEU A 58 -6.73 0.34 6.17
CA LEU A 58 -7.89 0.51 7.05
C LEU A 58 -7.70 1.72 7.97
N ASP A 59 -7.14 2.80 7.43
CA ASP A 59 -6.98 4.10 8.11
C ASP A 59 -6.07 4.12 9.34
N GLN A 60 -5.24 3.10 9.53
CA GLN A 60 -4.19 3.19 10.55
C GLN A 60 -3.21 4.32 10.19
N LYS A 61 -3.12 5.32 11.07
CA LYS A 61 -2.16 6.42 10.92
C LYS A 61 -0.73 5.89 10.99
N PRO A 62 0.17 6.28 10.07
CA PRO A 62 1.58 5.98 10.17
C PRO A 62 2.17 6.51 11.48
N ILE A 63 3.16 5.79 12.03
CA ILE A 63 3.88 6.24 13.22
C ILE A 63 4.79 7.43 12.84
N THR A 64 4.60 8.57 13.52
CA THR A 64 5.27 9.84 13.21
C THR A 64 6.79 9.72 13.20
N PHE A 65 7.38 9.08 14.21
CA PHE A 65 8.83 8.96 14.35
C PHE A 65 9.49 8.28 13.13
N PHE A 66 8.95 7.13 12.69
CA PHE A 66 9.50 6.42 11.53
C PHE A 66 9.36 7.23 10.24
N ARG A 67 8.26 7.99 10.08
CA ARG A 67 8.07 8.88 8.93
C ARG A 67 9.07 10.04 8.95
N GLN A 68 9.32 10.64 10.10
CA GLN A 68 10.30 11.73 10.24
C GLN A 68 11.71 11.25 9.89
N VAL A 69 12.15 10.11 10.43
CA VAL A 69 13.47 9.53 10.12
C VAL A 69 13.58 9.17 8.64
N ALA A 70 12.59 8.51 8.05
CA ALA A 70 12.59 8.17 6.63
C ALA A 70 12.71 9.42 5.73
N SER A 71 11.97 10.49 6.05
CA SER A 71 12.05 11.77 5.32
C SER A 71 13.44 12.40 5.34
N LEU A 72 14.16 12.31 6.46
CA LEU A 72 15.53 12.82 6.57
C LEU A 72 16.52 11.99 5.74
N LEU A 73 16.30 10.68 5.65
CA LEU A 73 17.14 9.79 4.82
C LEU A 73 16.87 9.99 3.32
N GLU A 74 15.61 10.21 2.94
CA GLU A 74 15.21 10.48 1.54
C GLU A 74 15.64 11.87 1.08
N ASN A 75 15.67 12.86 1.98
CA ASN A 75 16.15 14.21 1.69
C ASN A 75 17.13 14.72 2.77
N PRO A 76 18.42 14.37 2.67
CA PRO A 76 19.43 14.75 3.66
C PRO A 76 19.67 16.26 3.79
N LEU A 77 19.30 17.07 2.78
CA LEU A 77 19.43 18.53 2.85
C LEU A 77 18.56 19.15 3.96
N LEU A 78 17.52 18.45 4.42
CA LEU A 78 16.71 18.88 5.55
C LEU A 78 17.51 19.00 6.86
N LEU A 79 18.60 18.25 7.00
CA LEU A 79 19.50 18.34 8.15
C LEU A 79 20.29 19.66 8.17
N GLN A 80 20.40 20.36 7.04
CA GLN A 80 21.09 21.65 6.94
C GLN A 80 20.16 22.83 7.29
N ASN A 81 18.87 22.57 7.54
CA ASN A 81 17.88 23.59 7.86
C ASN A 81 17.50 23.53 9.35
N GLU A 82 18.41 24.02 10.19
CA GLU A 82 18.26 24.04 11.65
C GLU A 82 17.05 24.88 12.10
N GLU A 83 16.74 25.96 11.38
CA GLU A 83 15.59 26.82 11.68
C GLU A 83 14.26 26.03 11.57
N ALA A 84 14.13 25.17 10.56
CA ALA A 84 12.95 24.33 10.40
C ALA A 84 12.82 23.32 11.56
N LEU A 85 13.92 22.73 12.02
CA LEU A 85 13.95 21.80 13.15
C LEU A 85 13.46 22.45 14.45
N ALA A 86 13.94 23.66 14.74
CA ALA A 86 13.59 24.39 15.95
C ALA A 86 12.16 25.00 15.91
N LYS A 87 11.77 25.63 14.79
CA LYS A 87 10.51 26.40 14.73
C LYS A 87 9.29 25.57 14.32
N HIS A 88 9.46 24.54 13.50
CA HIS A 88 8.33 23.82 12.90
C HIS A 88 8.16 22.39 13.41
N PHE A 89 9.24 21.75 13.88
CA PHE A 89 9.19 20.35 14.31
C PHE A 89 9.35 20.15 15.83
N GLY A 90 9.57 21.24 16.59
CA GLY A 90 9.58 21.21 18.05
C GLY A 90 10.79 20.51 18.66
N TYR A 91 11.88 20.34 17.90
CA TYR A 91 13.13 19.82 18.43
C TYR A 91 13.77 20.86 19.35
N GLN A 92 14.17 20.43 20.54
CA GLN A 92 14.97 21.27 21.43
C GLN A 92 16.42 21.24 20.95
N THR A 93 17.07 22.40 20.92
CA THR A 93 18.52 22.49 20.78
C THR A 93 19.16 21.94 22.05
N ASP A 94 20.03 20.95 21.91
CA ASP A 94 20.87 20.50 23.01
C ASP A 94 21.78 21.67 23.43
N CYS A 95 21.63 22.09 24.69
CA CYS A 95 22.39 23.17 25.31
C CYS A 95 23.87 22.83 25.49
#